data_AF-A0A7W1M3I8-F1
#
_entry.id   AF-A0A7W1M3I8-F1
#
_cell.length_a   1.000
_cell.length_b   1.000
_cell.length_c   1.000
_cell.angle_alpha   90.00
_cell.angle_beta   90.00
_cell.angle_gamma   90.00
#
_symmetry.space_group_name_H-M   'P 1'
#
loop_
_entity.id
_entity.type
_entity.pdbx_description
1 polymer ?
#
loop_
_entity_poly.entity_id
_entity_poly.type
_entity_poly.pdbx_seq_one_letter_code
_entity_poly.pdbx_strand_id
1 'polypeptide(L)'
;MLRSVQMPALPGGGALLARIAAALAAVLLLAGCGSAAKRASAEGPPKSCEATVLDTLGRVLQRIYREGVSSERTASARHLIEASLPLRQALEANSAAQARAAAGELLATGHMTNLRVTRGTHTLAELGGPALTPLRGTIKDAQGRTIGSYLTSVWSDAGFIAEGNGVAEGLVALRSGTTQIGGSLTLPAGPLGREGTVAIGGVRYQYASFPGEAYPQGAISVYLLRAASSTTALCGSNGLETTANTLGKIATLIYEGEHGHRTLAQIQRVQRDEPLLAAVARHDPVAARTAVEALLHKHLVRLRVLAVDGSLLVDDGGPYVLAPVTAPLRLQGRRIGSIVLSIQDDEGYKRLVGRLVGLKALMYMSGRLVKNSLGPNPGKVPSSGDYTYRGSNYRVFTVHAEAFPSGPLSIRVLIPIPYR
;
A
#
# COMPACT_ATOMS: atom_id res chain seq x y z
N MET A 1 32.33 -55.31 -39.22
CA MET A 1 31.40 -55.38 -38.08
C MET A 1 30.10 -54.69 -38.50
N LEU A 2 29.19 -55.47 -39.08
CA LEU A 2 27.90 -55.08 -39.64
C LEU A 2 27.04 -56.34 -39.53
N ARG A 3 25.83 -56.25 -38.93
CA ARG A 3 24.75 -57.17 -39.27
C ARG A 3 23.38 -56.62 -38.87
N SER A 4 22.64 -56.32 -39.92
CA SER A 4 21.19 -56.24 -40.05
C SER A 4 20.47 -57.51 -39.58
N VAL A 5 19.31 -57.34 -38.92
CA VAL A 5 18.25 -58.35 -38.74
C VAL A 5 16.93 -57.55 -38.71
N GLN A 6 16.13 -57.44 -39.78
CA GLN A 6 15.20 -58.41 -40.39
C GLN A 6 13.96 -58.73 -39.51
N MET A 7 12.80 -58.18 -39.91
CA MET A 7 11.46 -58.58 -39.44
C MET A 7 11.03 -59.93 -40.04
N PRO A 8 10.12 -60.66 -39.35
CA PRO A 8 8.91 -61.11 -40.04
C PRO A 8 7.60 -61.04 -39.22
N ALA A 9 6.52 -61.36 -39.94
CA ALA A 9 5.08 -61.09 -39.83
C ALA A 9 4.22 -61.76 -38.71
N LEU A 10 3.11 -61.06 -38.35
CA LEU A 10 1.66 -61.41 -38.17
C LEU A 10 1.26 -62.76 -37.49
N PRO A 11 0.11 -62.92 -36.77
CA PRO A 11 -1.24 -62.43 -37.17
C PRO A 11 -2.30 -62.15 -36.05
N GLY A 12 -3.50 -61.69 -36.46
CA GLY A 12 -4.82 -61.93 -35.83
C GLY A 12 -5.08 -61.27 -34.45
N GLY A 13 -6.22 -60.68 -34.13
CA GLY A 13 -7.57 -60.88 -34.61
C GLY A 13 -8.49 -61.02 -33.40
N GLY A 14 -9.48 -60.13 -33.25
CA GLY A 14 -10.74 -60.43 -32.58
C GLY A 14 -11.00 -59.82 -31.20
N ALA A 15 -12.29 -59.52 -31.00
CA ALA A 15 -13.01 -59.09 -29.78
C ALA A 15 -12.77 -57.63 -29.33
N LEU A 16 -13.58 -56.62 -29.71
CA LEU A 16 -15.05 -56.46 -29.67
C LEU A 16 -15.59 -56.24 -28.24
N LEU A 17 -16.42 -55.18 -28.11
CA LEU A 17 -17.40 -54.81 -27.05
C LEU A 17 -16.86 -53.81 -25.99
N ALA A 18 -17.41 -52.60 -25.80
CA ALA A 18 -18.78 -52.08 -26.01
C ALA A 18 -18.73 -50.56 -26.38
N ARG A 19 -19.43 -49.96 -27.37
CA ARG A 19 -20.89 -49.82 -27.67
C ARG A 19 -21.67 -49.29 -26.45
N ILE A 20 -22.21 -48.06 -26.38
CA ILE A 20 -23.28 -47.39 -27.16
C ILE A 20 -23.39 -45.95 -26.58
N ALA A 21 -23.34 -44.83 -27.31
CA ALA A 21 -24.28 -44.27 -28.31
C ALA A 21 -25.60 -43.70 -27.73
N ALA A 22 -25.76 -42.38 -27.81
CA ALA A 22 -27.00 -41.63 -28.12
C ALA A 22 -26.75 -40.12 -27.86
N ALA A 23 -27.15 -39.15 -28.67
CA ALA A 23 -27.68 -39.13 -30.03
C ALA A 23 -27.57 -37.67 -30.50
N LEU A 24 -27.11 -37.48 -31.73
CA LEU A 24 -27.03 -36.19 -32.42
C LEU A 24 -27.92 -36.35 -33.65
N ALA A 25 -29.16 -35.86 -33.59
CA ALA A 25 -29.98 -35.48 -34.75
C ALA A 25 -31.40 -35.09 -34.30
N ALA A 26 -31.63 -33.79 -34.11
CA ALA A 26 -32.91 -33.14 -34.40
C ALA A 26 -32.64 -31.66 -34.68
N VAL A 27 -32.31 -31.37 -35.94
CA VAL A 27 -32.34 -30.02 -36.52
C VAL A 27 -33.73 -29.86 -37.13
N LEU A 28 -34.54 -28.93 -36.61
CA LEU A 28 -35.40 -27.97 -37.33
C LEU A 28 -36.48 -27.41 -36.40
N LEU A 29 -36.74 -26.10 -36.59
CA LEU A 29 -37.72 -25.24 -35.95
C LEU A 29 -37.30 -24.65 -34.60
N LEU A 30 -36.64 -23.49 -34.66
CA LEU A 30 -37.20 -22.21 -34.20
C LEU A 30 -36.20 -21.09 -34.51
N ALA A 31 -36.43 -20.44 -35.65
CA ALA A 31 -36.02 -19.06 -35.85
C ALA A 31 -36.78 -18.21 -34.81
N GLY A 32 -36.07 -17.76 -33.77
CA GLY A 32 -36.59 -16.83 -32.77
C GLY A 32 -35.50 -15.83 -32.46
N CYS A 33 -35.77 -14.55 -32.73
CA CYS A 33 -34.90 -13.40 -32.47
C CYS A 33 -34.29 -13.45 -31.06
N GLY A 34 -33.03 -13.87 -30.97
CA GLY A 34 -32.22 -13.75 -29.77
C GLY A 34 -31.73 -12.31 -29.62
N SER A 35 -32.60 -11.42 -29.17
CA SER A 35 -32.17 -10.13 -28.62
C SER A 35 -31.23 -10.43 -27.46
N ALA A 36 -29.95 -10.14 -27.64
CA ALA A 36 -28.96 -10.14 -26.58
C ALA A 36 -29.32 -9.04 -25.57
N ALA A 37 -30.28 -9.35 -24.69
CA ALA A 37 -30.51 -8.58 -23.49
C ALA A 37 -29.24 -8.72 -22.66
N LYS A 38 -28.38 -7.70 -22.72
CA LYS A 38 -27.41 -7.39 -21.67
C LYS A 38 -28.16 -7.55 -20.37
N ARG A 39 -27.84 -8.58 -19.59
CA ARG A 39 -28.12 -8.60 -18.16
C ARG A 39 -27.31 -7.43 -17.58
N ALA A 40 -27.89 -6.23 -17.63
CA ALA A 40 -27.56 -5.19 -16.69
C ALA A 40 -27.84 -5.84 -15.34
N SER A 41 -26.78 -6.18 -14.61
CA SER A 41 -26.90 -6.41 -13.18
C SER A 41 -27.67 -5.22 -12.65
N ALA A 42 -28.91 -5.43 -12.22
CA ALA A 42 -29.76 -4.39 -11.70
C ALA A 42 -28.98 -3.74 -10.55
N GLU A 43 -28.47 -2.54 -10.80
CA GLU A 43 -27.89 -1.69 -9.78
C GLU A 43 -28.97 -1.54 -8.72
N GLY A 44 -28.61 -1.85 -7.47
CA GLY A 44 -29.51 -1.62 -6.34
C GLY A 44 -29.97 -0.16 -6.31
N PRO A 45 -30.95 0.18 -5.45
CA PRO A 45 -31.39 1.56 -5.31
C PRO A 45 -30.18 2.50 -5.13
N PRO A 46 -30.21 3.70 -5.72
CA PRO A 46 -29.09 4.63 -5.65
C PRO A 46 -28.74 4.89 -4.19
N LYS A 47 -27.48 4.64 -3.84
CA LYS A 47 -26.96 4.91 -2.50
C LYS A 47 -27.04 6.41 -2.22
N SER A 48 -27.27 6.78 -0.95
CA SER A 48 -27.10 8.18 -0.54
C SER A 48 -25.64 8.62 -0.74
N CYS A 49 -25.38 9.92 -0.72
CA CYS A 49 -24.02 10.43 -0.79
C CYS A 49 -23.15 9.82 0.32
N GLU A 50 -23.62 9.85 1.57
CA GLU A 50 -22.83 9.42 2.71
C GLU A 50 -22.55 7.91 2.67
N ALA A 51 -23.53 7.11 2.24
CA ALA A 51 -23.33 5.69 1.98
C ALA A 51 -22.32 5.44 0.85
N THR A 52 -22.30 6.29 -0.18
CA THR A 52 -21.31 6.20 -1.27
C THR A 52 -19.91 6.58 -0.82
N VAL A 53 -19.77 7.61 0.01
CA VAL A 53 -18.49 8.01 0.63
C VAL A 53 -17.95 6.85 1.48
N LEU A 54 -18.76 6.28 2.36
CA LEU A 54 -18.35 5.17 3.21
C LEU A 54 -18.02 3.90 2.42
N ASP A 55 -18.80 3.55 1.39
CA ASP A 55 -18.49 2.43 0.51
C ASP A 55 -17.13 2.63 -0.17
N THR A 56 -16.89 3.83 -0.70
CA THR A 56 -15.64 4.19 -1.38
C THR A 56 -14.45 4.10 -0.42
N LEU A 57 -14.54 4.72 0.75
CA LEU A 57 -13.49 4.67 1.77
C LEU A 57 -13.28 3.24 2.32
N GLY A 58 -14.36 2.48 2.49
CA GLY A 58 -14.31 1.08 2.91
C GLY A 58 -13.55 0.20 1.92
N ARG A 59 -13.75 0.41 0.61
CA ARG A 59 -12.96 -0.25 -0.45
C ARG A 59 -11.48 0.12 -0.39
N VAL A 60 -11.17 1.40 -0.17
CA VAL A 60 -9.78 1.86 0.00
C VAL A 60 -9.15 1.19 1.22
N LEU A 61 -9.81 1.21 2.37
CA LEU A 61 -9.31 0.58 3.59
C LEU A 61 -9.14 -0.94 3.43
N GLN A 62 -10.06 -1.60 2.74
CA GLN A 62 -9.93 -3.03 2.41
C GLN A 62 -8.74 -3.29 1.48
N ARG A 63 -8.44 -2.37 0.56
CA ARG A 63 -7.27 -2.46 -0.31
C ARG A 63 -5.98 -2.30 0.48
N ILE A 64 -5.89 -1.31 1.37
CA ILE A 64 -4.78 -1.15 2.33
C ILE A 64 -4.60 -2.43 3.16
N TYR A 65 -5.69 -3.01 3.65
CA TYR A 65 -5.64 -4.27 4.40
C TYR A 65 -5.05 -5.41 3.57
N ARG A 66 -5.48 -5.55 2.30
CA ARG A 66 -4.97 -6.59 1.39
C ARG A 66 -3.49 -6.44 1.03
N GLU A 67 -2.92 -5.24 1.11
CA GLU A 67 -1.45 -5.06 1.00
C GLU A 67 -0.68 -5.79 2.09
N GLY A 68 -1.35 -6.08 3.22
CA GLY A 68 -0.82 -6.95 4.28
C GLY A 68 -0.83 -8.43 3.98
N VAL A 69 -1.74 -8.85 3.11
CA VAL A 69 -1.96 -10.24 2.72
C VAL A 69 -1.04 -10.60 1.55
N SER A 70 -0.99 -9.73 0.54
CA SER A 70 -0.20 -9.92 -0.68
C SER A 70 0.26 -8.58 -1.26
N SER A 71 1.54 -8.29 -1.11
CA SER A 71 2.24 -7.14 -1.70
C SER A 71 3.73 -7.43 -1.89
N GLU A 72 4.44 -6.52 -2.56
CA GLU A 72 5.91 -6.53 -2.62
C GLU A 72 6.52 -6.61 -1.21
N ARG A 73 5.94 -5.91 -0.22
CA ARG A 73 6.41 -5.95 1.17
C ARG A 73 6.26 -7.34 1.78
N THR A 74 5.12 -8.00 1.55
CA THR A 74 4.92 -9.39 2.02
C THR A 74 5.88 -10.36 1.34
N ALA A 75 6.17 -10.17 0.05
CA ALA A 75 7.11 -11.00 -0.69
C ALA A 75 8.54 -10.83 -0.16
N SER A 76 8.97 -9.59 0.09
CA SER A 76 10.28 -9.31 0.71
C SER A 76 10.39 -9.89 2.12
N ALA A 77 9.35 -9.76 2.96
CA ALA A 77 9.35 -10.35 4.29
C ALA A 77 9.48 -11.89 4.25
N ARG A 78 8.74 -12.56 3.36
CA ARG A 78 8.86 -14.02 3.15
C ARG A 78 10.26 -14.39 2.68
N HIS A 79 10.77 -13.70 1.67
CA HIS A 79 12.11 -13.95 1.13
C HIS A 79 13.20 -13.82 2.20
N LEU A 80 13.16 -12.78 3.03
CA LEU A 80 14.13 -12.57 4.10
C LEU A 80 14.11 -13.68 5.15
N ILE A 81 12.91 -14.16 5.54
CA ILE A 81 12.78 -15.26 6.49
C ILE A 81 13.32 -16.56 5.86
N GLU A 82 12.89 -16.89 4.64
CA GLU A 82 13.24 -18.13 3.96
C GLU A 82 14.74 -18.20 3.59
N ALA A 83 15.35 -17.06 3.27
CA ALA A 83 16.77 -16.94 2.95
C ALA A 83 17.68 -16.81 4.19
N SER A 84 17.11 -16.64 5.40
CA SER A 84 17.90 -16.40 6.62
C SER A 84 18.71 -17.64 7.04
N LEU A 85 20.01 -17.62 6.75
CA LEU A 85 20.95 -18.66 7.18
C LEU A 85 21.02 -18.79 8.72
N PRO A 86 21.12 -17.70 9.52
CA PRO A 86 21.15 -17.81 10.97
C PRO A 86 19.88 -18.47 11.53
N LEU A 87 18.71 -18.16 10.96
CA LEU A 87 17.45 -18.74 11.41
C LEU A 87 17.36 -20.24 11.09
N ARG A 88 17.83 -20.65 9.90
CA ARG A 88 17.91 -22.06 9.50
C ARG A 88 18.82 -22.85 10.44
N GLN A 89 20.02 -22.34 10.72
CA GLN A 89 20.98 -22.98 11.64
C GLN A 89 20.40 -23.12 13.05
N ALA A 90 19.71 -22.09 13.55
CA ALA A 90 19.04 -22.14 14.84
C ALA A 90 17.96 -23.22 14.90
N LEU A 91 17.19 -23.38 13.82
CA LEU A 91 16.19 -24.44 13.68
C LEU A 91 16.81 -25.81 13.65
N GLU A 92 17.87 -26.02 12.85
CA GLU A 92 18.61 -27.29 12.76
C GLU A 92 19.16 -27.71 14.13
N ALA A 93 19.78 -26.77 14.85
CA ALA A 93 20.32 -26.95 16.19
C ALA A 93 19.26 -27.03 17.30
N ASN A 94 17.98 -26.82 16.98
CA ASN A 94 16.88 -26.72 17.97
C ASN A 94 17.15 -25.67 19.08
N SER A 95 17.79 -24.56 18.72
CA SER A 95 18.26 -23.54 19.67
C SER A 95 17.32 -22.35 19.75
N ALA A 96 16.53 -22.25 20.82
CA ALA A 96 15.61 -21.15 21.05
C ALA A 96 16.30 -19.78 21.25
N ALA A 97 17.55 -19.78 21.77
CA ALA A 97 18.32 -18.56 21.93
C ALA A 97 18.79 -18.01 20.57
N GLN A 98 19.35 -18.87 19.72
CA GLN A 98 19.78 -18.48 18.38
C GLN A 98 18.60 -18.10 17.49
N ALA A 99 17.46 -18.79 17.61
CA ALA A 99 16.26 -18.47 16.85
C ALA A 99 15.72 -17.08 17.22
N ARG A 100 15.72 -16.71 18.51
CA ARG A 100 15.34 -15.36 18.96
C ARG A 100 16.31 -14.30 18.44
N ALA A 101 17.62 -14.53 18.49
CA ALA A 101 18.59 -13.59 17.95
C ALA A 101 18.38 -13.36 16.44
N ALA A 102 18.26 -14.43 15.65
CA ALA A 102 18.00 -14.33 14.21
C ALA A 102 16.65 -13.66 13.90
N ALA A 103 15.61 -13.94 14.68
CA ALA A 103 14.32 -13.28 14.53
C ALA A 103 14.37 -11.79 14.87
N GLY A 104 15.18 -11.39 15.87
CA GLY A 104 15.42 -9.99 16.23
C GLY A 104 16.06 -9.21 15.09
N GLU A 105 17.09 -9.78 14.45
CA GLU A 105 17.73 -9.18 13.27
C GLU A 105 16.76 -9.03 12.09
N LEU A 106 15.92 -10.03 11.84
CA LEU A 106 14.89 -9.96 10.81
C LEU A 106 13.87 -8.84 11.09
N LEU A 107 13.47 -8.63 12.34
CA LEU A 107 12.58 -7.53 12.73
C LEU A 107 13.26 -6.17 12.60
N ALA A 108 14.55 -6.07 12.90
CA ALA A 108 15.33 -4.84 12.76
C ALA A 108 15.40 -4.33 11.32
N THR A 109 15.17 -5.20 10.31
CA THR A 109 15.05 -4.78 8.91
C THR A 109 13.82 -3.91 8.62
N GLY A 110 12.79 -3.95 9.49
CA GLY A 110 11.54 -3.19 9.31
C GLY A 110 10.57 -3.77 8.28
N HIS A 111 10.89 -4.91 7.65
CA HIS A 111 10.02 -5.55 6.65
C HIS A 111 8.81 -6.27 7.26
N MET A 112 8.90 -6.68 8.52
CA MET A 112 7.85 -7.34 9.29
C MET A 112 7.74 -6.74 10.70
N THR A 113 6.60 -6.93 11.37
CA THR A 113 6.32 -6.35 12.70
C THR A 113 6.38 -7.37 13.84
N ASN A 114 6.29 -8.65 13.50
CA ASN A 114 6.45 -9.77 14.42
C ASN A 114 6.98 -11.00 13.68
N LEU A 115 7.48 -11.96 14.45
CA LEU A 115 7.90 -13.25 13.92
C LEU A 115 7.78 -14.32 15.02
N ARG A 116 6.97 -15.34 14.76
CA ARG A 116 6.93 -16.59 15.51
C ARG A 116 7.51 -17.71 14.66
N VAL A 117 8.42 -18.48 15.23
CA VAL A 117 9.10 -19.60 14.57
C VAL A 117 8.89 -20.85 15.40
N THR A 118 8.44 -21.91 14.75
CA THR A 118 8.12 -23.19 15.37
C THR A 118 8.86 -24.33 14.71
N ARG A 119 9.23 -25.35 15.49
CA ARG A 119 9.75 -26.64 15.05
C ARG A 119 8.87 -27.73 15.65
N GLY A 120 8.08 -28.40 14.81
CA GLY A 120 7.00 -29.27 15.30
C GLY A 120 6.01 -28.48 16.14
N THR A 121 5.81 -28.90 17.39
CA THR A 121 4.93 -28.22 18.37
C THR A 121 5.65 -27.18 19.21
N HIS A 122 6.97 -27.06 19.12
CA HIS A 122 7.76 -26.17 19.97
C HIS A 122 7.97 -24.81 19.30
N THR A 123 7.60 -23.73 20.00
CA THR A 123 7.96 -22.36 19.62
C THR A 123 9.40 -22.08 20.05
N LEU A 124 10.28 -21.81 19.08
CA LEU A 124 11.69 -21.48 19.34
C LEU A 124 11.88 -19.97 19.50
N ALA A 125 11.10 -19.17 18.79
CA ALA A 125 11.12 -17.71 18.89
C ALA A 125 9.72 -17.14 18.70
N GLU A 126 9.41 -16.09 19.45
CA GLU A 126 8.22 -15.27 19.28
C GLU A 126 8.57 -13.85 19.70
N LEU A 127 8.61 -12.94 18.75
CA LEU A 127 9.01 -11.54 18.94
C LEU A 127 8.02 -10.61 18.21
N GLY A 128 7.93 -9.37 18.68
CA GLY A 128 7.03 -8.35 18.16
C GLY A 128 5.74 -8.22 18.96
N GLY A 129 4.72 -7.61 18.36
CA GLY A 129 3.46 -7.27 19.03
C GLY A 129 2.21 -7.57 18.19
N PRO A 130 1.05 -7.07 18.65
CA PRO A 130 -0.22 -7.17 17.94
C PRO A 130 -0.13 -6.71 16.48
N ALA A 131 -0.83 -7.42 15.61
CA ALA A 131 -0.72 -7.25 14.18
C ALA A 131 -1.91 -7.85 13.45
N LEU A 132 -1.95 -7.62 12.14
CA LEU A 132 -3.02 -8.08 11.24
C LEU A 132 -2.47 -9.00 10.16
N THR A 133 -3.33 -9.61 9.36
CA THR A 133 -2.94 -10.32 8.11
C THR A 133 -1.79 -11.31 8.32
N PRO A 134 -1.97 -12.34 9.17
CA PRO A 134 -0.90 -13.28 9.46
C PRO A 134 -0.42 -14.00 8.18
N LEU A 135 0.89 -14.00 7.97
CA LEU A 135 1.57 -14.69 6.88
C LEU A 135 2.20 -15.97 7.43
N ARG A 136 1.82 -17.10 6.83
CA ARG A 136 2.31 -18.44 7.18
C ARG A 136 3.29 -18.94 6.12
N GLY A 137 4.32 -19.65 6.54
CA GLY A 137 5.24 -20.34 5.63
C GLY A 137 6.12 -21.38 6.35
N THR A 138 6.99 -22.02 5.58
CA THR A 138 7.88 -23.09 6.05
C THR A 138 9.35 -22.71 5.84
N ILE A 139 10.21 -23.12 6.76
CA ILE A 139 11.66 -22.96 6.65
C ILE A 139 12.25 -24.30 6.23
N LYS A 140 13.12 -24.28 5.22
CA LYS A 140 13.75 -25.46 4.64
C LYS A 140 15.24 -25.50 4.96
N ASP A 141 15.78 -26.71 5.12
CA ASP A 141 17.22 -26.95 5.19
C ASP A 141 17.89 -26.80 3.81
N ALA A 142 19.21 -27.00 3.76
CA ALA A 142 19.99 -26.97 2.53
C ALA A 142 19.58 -28.04 1.49
N GLN A 143 18.92 -29.12 1.94
CA GLN A 143 18.41 -30.20 1.09
C GLN A 143 16.96 -29.96 0.66
N GLY A 144 16.34 -28.84 1.05
CA GLY A 144 14.97 -28.50 0.72
C GLY A 144 13.92 -29.16 1.61
N ARG A 145 14.30 -29.87 2.68
CA ARG A 145 13.37 -30.48 3.62
C ARG A 145 12.86 -29.43 4.61
N THR A 146 11.58 -29.48 4.93
CA THR A 146 10.98 -28.60 5.95
C THR A 146 11.52 -28.93 7.33
N ILE A 147 12.16 -27.96 7.99
CA ILE A 147 12.71 -28.07 9.34
C ILE A 147 11.96 -27.24 10.39
N GLY A 148 11.04 -26.39 9.94
CA GLY A 148 10.20 -25.57 10.80
C GLY A 148 9.16 -24.78 10.02
N SER A 149 8.34 -24.05 10.75
CA SER A 149 7.36 -23.10 10.18
C SER A 149 7.50 -21.75 10.83
N TYR A 150 7.00 -20.73 10.14
CA TYR A 150 6.93 -19.38 10.67
C TYR A 150 5.54 -18.78 10.49
N LEU A 151 5.25 -17.83 11.36
CA LEU A 151 4.10 -16.96 11.34
C LEU A 151 4.59 -15.53 11.54
N THR A 152 4.20 -14.62 10.66
CA THR A 152 4.64 -13.21 10.71
C THR A 152 3.53 -12.28 10.25
N SER A 153 3.75 -10.97 10.31
CA SER A 153 2.90 -9.95 9.71
C SER A 153 3.76 -8.77 9.25
N VAL A 154 3.29 -8.05 8.23
CA VAL A 154 3.87 -6.78 7.77
C VAL A 154 3.11 -5.55 8.29
N TRP A 155 1.99 -5.76 9.00
CA TRP A 155 1.18 -4.70 9.60
C TRP A 155 1.05 -4.92 11.10
N SER A 156 1.61 -4.00 11.89
CA SER A 156 1.09 -3.82 13.25
C SER A 156 -0.33 -3.28 13.16
N ASP A 157 -1.15 -3.59 14.15
CA ASP A 157 -2.49 -3.04 14.29
C ASP A 157 -2.48 -1.51 14.35
N ALA A 158 -1.59 -0.93 15.15
CA ALA A 158 -1.38 0.51 15.26
C ALA A 158 -0.92 1.13 13.94
N GLY A 159 -0.05 0.45 13.19
CA GLY A 159 0.41 0.90 11.88
C GLY A 159 -0.72 0.92 10.85
N PHE A 160 -1.55 -0.12 10.82
CA PHE A 160 -2.73 -0.19 9.96
C PHE A 160 -3.78 0.87 10.33
N ILE A 161 -4.04 1.07 11.62
CA ILE A 161 -4.97 2.12 12.11
C ILE A 161 -4.46 3.50 11.72
N ALA A 162 -3.18 3.79 11.94
CA ALA A 162 -2.59 5.08 11.59
C ALA A 162 -2.66 5.37 10.09
N GLU A 163 -2.32 4.38 9.25
CA GLU A 163 -2.42 4.49 7.79
C GLU A 163 -3.88 4.67 7.35
N GLY A 164 -4.79 3.85 7.88
CA GLY A 164 -6.21 3.93 7.57
C GLY A 164 -6.84 5.28 7.95
N ASN A 165 -6.51 5.80 9.13
CA ASN A 165 -6.97 7.13 9.57
C ASN A 165 -6.42 8.24 8.68
N GLY A 166 -5.12 8.18 8.31
CA GLY A 166 -4.49 9.18 7.47
C GLY A 166 -5.07 9.23 6.05
N VAL A 167 -5.33 8.06 5.46
CA VAL A 167 -5.86 7.97 4.09
C VAL A 167 -7.36 8.24 4.06
N ALA A 168 -8.14 7.75 5.04
CA ALA A 168 -9.59 7.86 5.01
C ALA A 168 -10.14 9.15 5.66
N GLU A 169 -9.32 9.90 6.41
CA GLU A 169 -9.75 10.94 7.36
C GLU A 169 -10.87 10.44 8.32
N GLY A 170 -11.04 9.13 8.39
CA GLY A 170 -12.04 8.44 9.18
C GLY A 170 -11.40 7.83 10.42
N LEU A 171 -12.23 7.35 11.32
CA LEU A 171 -11.80 6.65 12.51
C LEU A 171 -11.83 5.15 12.22
N VAL A 172 -10.69 4.49 12.31
CA VAL A 172 -10.56 3.04 12.17
C VAL A 172 -10.61 2.40 13.55
N ALA A 173 -11.41 1.34 13.68
CA ALA A 173 -11.46 0.50 14.87
C ALA A 173 -11.40 -0.98 14.51
N LEU A 174 -10.76 -1.77 15.36
CA LEU A 174 -10.58 -3.20 15.21
C LEU A 174 -11.33 -3.89 16.35
N ARG A 175 -12.20 -4.85 16.03
CA ARG A 175 -12.91 -5.64 17.05
C ARG A 175 -12.72 -7.14 16.83
N SER A 176 -12.54 -7.87 17.93
CA SER A 176 -12.67 -9.32 18.00
C SER A 176 -13.99 -9.64 18.71
N GLY A 177 -14.99 -10.09 17.96
CA GLY A 177 -16.36 -10.21 18.46
C GLY A 177 -16.89 -8.87 18.98
N THR A 178 -17.26 -8.82 20.26
CA THR A 178 -17.75 -7.60 20.92
C THR A 178 -16.65 -6.77 21.58
N THR A 179 -15.40 -7.23 21.59
CA THR A 179 -14.28 -6.53 22.25
C THR A 179 -13.48 -5.72 21.23
N GLN A 180 -13.26 -4.44 21.52
CA GLN A 180 -12.34 -3.62 20.74
C GLN A 180 -10.89 -3.94 21.12
N ILE A 181 -10.06 -4.23 20.12
CA ILE A 181 -8.65 -4.59 20.30
C ILE A 181 -7.71 -3.45 19.88
N GLY A 182 -8.23 -2.44 19.17
CA GLY A 182 -7.49 -1.25 18.77
C GLY A 182 -8.40 -0.27 18.05
N GLY A 183 -7.99 0.99 17.95
CA GLY A 183 -8.69 1.99 17.14
C GLY A 183 -8.51 3.42 17.66
N SER A 184 -8.88 4.38 16.82
CA SER A 184 -8.88 5.82 17.18
C SER A 184 -10.16 6.28 17.89
N LEU A 185 -11.18 5.41 17.95
CA LEU A 185 -12.45 5.69 18.62
C LEU A 185 -12.91 4.46 19.39
N THR A 186 -13.34 4.64 20.64
CA THR A 186 -13.95 3.58 21.43
C THR A 186 -15.39 3.35 20.98
N LEU A 187 -15.66 2.16 20.44
CA LEU A 187 -16.99 1.75 20.01
C LEU A 187 -17.82 1.23 21.19
N PRO A 188 -19.15 1.41 21.16
CA PRO A 188 -20.01 0.83 22.20
C PRO A 188 -19.92 -0.69 22.22
N ALA A 189 -20.06 -1.25 23.42
CA ALA A 189 -20.19 -2.68 23.62
C ALA A 189 -21.46 -3.22 22.91
N GLY A 190 -21.42 -4.50 22.55
CA GLY A 190 -22.51 -5.17 21.83
C GLY A 190 -22.24 -5.35 20.33
N PRO A 191 -23.10 -6.12 19.64
CA PRO A 191 -22.92 -6.44 18.23
C PRO A 191 -23.13 -5.19 17.37
N LEU A 192 -22.20 -4.97 16.44
CA LEU A 192 -22.39 -4.02 15.33
C LEU A 192 -22.54 -4.80 14.03
N GLY A 193 -23.34 -4.26 13.12
CA GLY A 193 -23.56 -4.85 11.81
C GLY A 193 -22.39 -4.62 10.86
N ARG A 194 -22.61 -4.95 9.58
CA ARG A 194 -21.67 -4.63 8.50
C ARG A 194 -21.66 -3.16 8.13
N GLU A 195 -22.76 -2.47 8.39
CA GLU A 195 -22.93 -1.05 8.15
C GLU A 195 -24.02 -0.52 9.09
N GLY A 196 -24.01 0.79 9.33
CA GLY A 196 -25.06 1.43 10.13
C GLY A 196 -24.62 2.77 10.70
N THR A 197 -25.33 3.21 11.73
CA THR A 197 -25.01 4.45 12.46
C THR A 197 -24.83 4.19 13.94
N VAL A 198 -23.96 4.96 14.57
CA VAL A 198 -23.71 4.91 16.01
C VAL A 198 -23.50 6.32 16.55
N ALA A 199 -24.02 6.60 17.74
CA ALA A 199 -23.77 7.87 18.43
C ALA A 199 -22.67 7.67 19.47
N ILE A 200 -21.58 8.45 19.36
CA ILE A 200 -20.44 8.38 20.28
C ILE A 200 -20.08 9.81 20.70
N GLY A 201 -20.17 10.09 22.00
CA GLY A 201 -19.93 11.44 22.54
C GLY A 201 -20.84 12.51 21.93
N GLY A 202 -22.10 12.17 21.63
CA GLY A 202 -23.05 13.09 20.98
C GLY A 202 -22.87 13.28 19.47
N VAL A 203 -21.80 12.72 18.87
CA VAL A 203 -21.57 12.78 17.42
C VAL A 203 -22.16 11.54 16.76
N ARG A 204 -22.97 11.74 15.71
CA ARG A 204 -23.51 10.65 14.89
C ARG A 204 -22.48 10.23 13.85
N TYR A 205 -21.94 9.02 14.02
CA TYR A 205 -21.08 8.37 13.05
C TYR A 205 -21.88 7.43 12.19
N GLN A 206 -21.57 7.43 10.90
CA GLN A 206 -21.90 6.31 10.03
C GLN A 206 -20.68 5.38 9.98
N TYR A 207 -20.92 4.08 9.86
CA TYR A 207 -19.85 3.10 9.77
C TYR A 207 -20.11 2.04 8.71
N ALA A 208 -19.01 1.49 8.20
CA ALA A 208 -18.97 0.27 7.40
C ALA A 208 -17.87 -0.65 7.97
N SER A 209 -18.02 -1.96 7.79
CA SER A 209 -17.07 -2.94 8.27
C SER A 209 -16.84 -4.09 7.30
N PHE A 210 -15.65 -4.68 7.39
CA PHE A 210 -15.28 -5.87 6.66
C PHE A 210 -14.49 -6.84 7.56
N PRO A 211 -14.53 -8.15 7.27
CA PRO A 211 -13.80 -9.13 8.06
C PRO A 211 -12.30 -9.06 7.78
N GLY A 212 -11.50 -9.33 8.82
CA GLY A 212 -10.07 -9.53 8.75
C GLY A 212 -9.62 -10.61 9.73
N GLU A 213 -8.32 -10.81 9.79
CA GLU A 213 -7.63 -11.73 10.70
C GLU A 213 -6.57 -10.97 11.52
N ALA A 214 -6.54 -11.25 12.82
CA ALA A 214 -5.53 -10.80 13.75
C ALA A 214 -4.39 -11.81 13.89
N TYR A 215 -3.18 -11.31 14.12
CA TYR A 215 -2.05 -12.12 14.55
C TYR A 215 -2.16 -12.44 16.05
N PRO A 216 -1.80 -13.67 16.50
CA PRO A 216 -1.33 -14.80 15.68
C PRO A 216 -2.46 -15.59 15.00
N GLN A 217 -3.69 -15.42 15.48
CA GLN A 217 -4.91 -16.00 14.93
C GLN A 217 -6.13 -15.25 15.47
N GLY A 218 -7.25 -15.34 14.74
CA GLY A 218 -8.55 -14.86 15.22
C GLY A 218 -9.24 -13.96 14.21
N ALA A 219 -10.53 -14.16 14.03
CA ALA A 219 -11.34 -13.30 13.17
C ALA A 219 -11.55 -11.93 13.86
N ILE A 220 -11.42 -10.88 13.08
CA ILE A 220 -11.73 -9.52 13.50
C ILE A 220 -12.67 -8.85 12.50
N SER A 221 -13.34 -7.81 12.96
CA SER A 221 -14.03 -6.85 12.10
C SER A 221 -13.25 -5.54 12.11
N VAL A 222 -12.90 -5.07 10.91
CA VAL A 222 -12.32 -3.75 10.69
C VAL A 222 -13.46 -2.79 10.43
N TYR A 223 -13.64 -1.79 11.29
CA TYR A 223 -14.64 -0.74 11.15
C TYR A 223 -13.98 0.53 10.65
N LEU A 224 -14.60 1.15 9.66
CA LEU A 224 -14.38 2.52 9.28
C LEU A 224 -15.58 3.35 9.74
N LEU A 225 -15.31 4.43 10.46
CA LEU A 225 -16.32 5.36 10.93
C LEU A 225 -16.05 6.76 10.40
N ARG A 226 -17.12 7.48 10.05
CA ARG A 226 -17.05 8.89 9.65
C ARG A 226 -18.23 9.65 10.25
N ALA A 227 -17.97 10.86 10.74
CA ALA A 227 -19.04 11.73 11.23
C ALA A 227 -19.97 12.07 10.05
N ALA A 228 -21.28 11.92 10.24
CA ALA A 228 -22.26 12.15 9.18
C ALA A 228 -22.20 13.59 8.61
N SER A 229 -21.75 14.56 9.40
CA SER A 229 -21.57 15.95 8.95
C SER A 229 -20.32 16.16 8.10
N SER A 230 -19.31 15.29 8.17
CA SER A 230 -18.03 15.45 7.45
C SER A 230 -18.03 14.83 6.05
N THR A 231 -19.15 14.26 5.62
CA THR A 231 -19.32 13.67 4.28
C THR A 231 -19.87 14.67 3.27
N THR A 232 -20.57 15.73 3.71
CA THR A 232 -21.27 16.68 2.82
C THR A 232 -20.34 17.31 1.77
N ALA A 233 -19.10 17.66 2.13
CA ALA A 233 -18.13 18.25 1.22
C ALA A 233 -17.65 17.29 0.11
N LEU A 234 -17.92 15.98 0.25
CA LEU A 234 -17.56 14.95 -0.73
C LEU A 234 -18.72 14.61 -1.67
N CYS A 235 -19.93 15.11 -1.38
CA CYS A 235 -21.12 14.81 -2.18
C CYS A 235 -21.02 15.42 -3.58
N GLY A 236 -21.14 14.57 -4.59
CA GLY A 236 -21.32 14.98 -5.96
C GLY A 236 -22.80 14.98 -6.37
N SER A 237 -23.08 15.34 -7.62
CA SER A 237 -24.44 15.29 -8.19
C SER A 237 -25.00 13.87 -8.33
N ASN A 238 -24.14 12.85 -8.27
CA ASN A 238 -24.50 11.44 -8.30
C ASN A 238 -23.42 10.59 -7.56
N GLY A 239 -23.63 9.27 -7.51
CA GLY A 239 -22.71 8.34 -6.84
C GLY A 239 -21.31 8.31 -7.46
N LEU A 240 -21.19 8.40 -8.80
CA LEU A 240 -19.90 8.42 -9.49
C LEU A 240 -19.09 9.67 -9.10
N GLU A 241 -19.71 10.86 -9.14
CA GLU A 241 -19.05 12.09 -8.71
C GLU A 241 -18.68 12.04 -7.22
N THR A 242 -19.53 11.45 -6.38
CA THR A 242 -19.24 11.28 -4.95
C THR A 242 -18.03 10.38 -4.72
N THR A 243 -17.93 9.25 -5.45
CA THR A 243 -16.75 8.38 -5.45
C THR A 243 -15.52 9.14 -5.96
N ALA A 244 -15.67 9.91 -7.03
CA ALA A 244 -14.56 10.67 -7.61
C ALA A 244 -14.02 11.74 -6.64
N ASN A 245 -14.90 12.52 -6.02
CA ASN A 245 -14.57 13.52 -5.01
C ASN A 245 -13.90 12.88 -3.79
N THR A 246 -14.42 11.75 -3.32
CA THR A 246 -13.85 10.99 -2.21
C THR A 246 -12.42 10.55 -2.52
N LEU A 247 -12.20 9.90 -3.66
CA LEU A 247 -10.86 9.43 -4.07
C LEU A 247 -9.90 10.58 -4.39
N GLY A 248 -10.41 11.67 -4.95
CA GLY A 248 -9.65 12.91 -5.16
C GLY A 248 -9.14 13.50 -3.85
N LYS A 249 -10.01 13.60 -2.83
CA LYS A 249 -9.61 14.02 -1.48
C LYS A 249 -8.54 13.10 -0.88
N ILE A 250 -8.69 11.79 -1.03
CA ILE A 250 -7.67 10.82 -0.58
C ILE A 250 -6.32 11.06 -1.28
N ALA A 251 -6.33 11.29 -2.59
CA ALA A 251 -5.10 11.56 -3.33
C ALA A 251 -4.41 12.87 -2.89
N THR A 252 -5.19 13.88 -2.52
CA THR A 252 -4.70 15.11 -1.87
C THR A 252 -4.10 14.81 -0.50
N LEU A 253 -4.77 14.00 0.32
CA LEU A 253 -4.28 13.62 1.66
C LEU A 253 -2.95 12.86 1.62
N ILE A 254 -2.78 11.97 0.64
CA ILE A 254 -1.52 11.25 0.45
C ILE A 254 -0.37 12.22 0.14
N TYR A 255 -0.64 13.32 -0.58
CA TYR A 255 0.35 14.37 -0.81
C TYR A 255 0.58 15.22 0.45
N GLU A 256 -0.49 15.66 1.12
CA GLU A 256 -0.42 16.51 2.31
C GLU A 256 0.23 15.80 3.51
N GLY A 257 0.10 14.47 3.61
CA GLY A 257 0.72 13.65 4.64
C GLY A 257 2.25 13.81 4.72
N GLU A 258 2.88 14.26 3.63
CA GLU A 258 4.31 14.54 3.53
C GLU A 258 4.75 15.87 4.18
N HIS A 259 3.82 16.64 4.75
CA HIS A 259 4.10 17.84 5.55
C HIS A 259 3.87 17.62 7.06
N GLY A 260 3.50 16.41 7.47
CA GLY A 260 3.09 16.09 8.84
C GLY A 260 4.22 15.81 9.82
N HIS A 261 3.88 15.09 10.89
CA HIS A 261 4.79 14.74 11.99
C HIS A 261 6.06 14.00 11.54
N ARG A 262 5.96 13.18 10.48
CA ARG A 262 7.12 12.46 9.90
C ARG A 262 8.17 13.44 9.36
N THR A 263 7.71 14.50 8.70
CA THR A 263 8.55 15.58 8.16
C THR A 263 9.21 16.36 9.27
N LEU A 264 8.49 16.66 10.35
CA LEU A 264 9.06 17.31 11.54
C LEU A 264 10.21 16.52 12.15
N ALA A 265 10.07 15.19 12.25
CA ALA A 265 11.15 14.33 12.76
C ALA A 265 12.38 14.36 11.84
N GLN A 266 12.20 14.39 10.51
CA GLN A 266 13.33 14.52 9.58
C GLN A 266 13.97 15.92 9.62
N ILE A 267 13.16 16.98 9.74
CA ILE A 267 13.68 18.35 9.95
C ILE A 267 14.54 18.39 11.20
N GLN A 268 14.04 17.87 12.32
CA GLN A 268 14.79 17.85 13.58
C GLN A 268 16.07 17.02 13.48
N ARG A 269 16.04 15.90 12.76
CA ARG A 269 17.24 15.09 12.48
C ARG A 269 18.30 15.90 11.73
N VAL A 270 17.92 16.56 10.64
CA VAL A 270 18.86 17.39 9.86
C VAL A 270 19.36 18.59 10.68
N GLN A 271 18.47 19.23 11.46
CA GLN A 271 18.84 20.36 12.32
C GLN A 271 19.73 19.99 13.51
N ARG A 272 19.87 18.70 13.83
CA ARG A 272 20.73 18.19 14.91
C ARG A 272 21.97 17.46 14.37
N ASP A 273 22.17 17.46 13.06
CA ASP A 273 23.31 16.80 12.44
C ASP A 273 24.56 17.67 12.60
N GLU A 274 25.36 17.38 13.63
CA GLU A 274 26.59 18.13 13.94
C GLU A 274 27.57 18.24 12.75
N PRO A 275 27.82 17.18 11.95
CA PRO A 275 28.65 17.28 10.75
C PRO A 275 28.14 18.33 9.76
N LEU A 276 26.84 18.33 9.46
CA LEU A 276 26.21 19.30 8.57
C LEU A 276 26.27 20.71 9.15
N LEU A 277 25.92 20.90 10.41
CA LEU A 277 25.93 22.22 11.05
C LEU A 277 27.34 22.85 11.02
N ALA A 278 28.37 22.04 11.30
CA ALA A 278 29.76 22.49 11.24
C ALA A 278 30.20 22.85 9.82
N ALA A 279 29.81 22.07 8.82
CA ALA A 279 30.10 22.35 7.41
C ALA A 279 29.45 23.65 6.93
N VAL A 280 28.18 23.86 7.27
CA VAL A 280 27.43 25.08 6.91
C VAL A 280 28.03 26.31 7.58
N ALA A 281 28.40 26.22 8.86
CA ALA A 281 29.03 27.33 9.56
C ALA A 281 30.39 27.75 8.93
N ARG A 282 31.13 26.80 8.37
CA ARG A 282 32.41 27.04 7.66
C ARG A 282 32.25 27.39 6.18
N HIS A 283 31.03 27.39 5.63
CA HIS A 283 30.77 27.54 4.19
C HIS A 283 31.55 26.51 3.35
N ASP A 284 31.63 25.27 3.83
CA ASP A 284 32.38 24.18 3.19
C ASP A 284 31.43 23.25 2.39
N PRO A 285 31.34 23.40 1.05
CA PRO A 285 30.42 22.62 0.23
C PRO A 285 30.79 21.12 0.15
N VAL A 286 32.08 20.77 0.29
CA VAL A 286 32.53 19.38 0.23
C VAL A 286 32.11 18.65 1.51
N ALA A 287 32.38 19.24 2.67
CA ALA A 287 31.93 18.68 3.95
C ALA A 287 30.39 18.63 4.05
N ALA A 288 29.70 19.66 3.53
CA ALA A 288 28.24 19.67 3.51
C ALA A 288 27.68 18.51 2.67
N ARG A 289 28.27 18.23 1.51
CA ARG A 289 27.87 17.08 0.68
C ARG A 289 28.03 15.75 1.41
N THR A 290 29.18 15.48 2.02
CA THR A 290 29.40 14.24 2.77
C THR A 290 28.38 14.06 3.89
N ALA A 291 28.04 15.13 4.61
CA ALA A 291 27.01 15.08 5.65
C ALA A 291 25.61 14.83 5.07
N VAL A 292 25.28 15.46 3.93
CA VAL A 292 24.00 15.22 3.24
C VAL A 292 23.88 13.79 2.74
N GLU A 293 24.93 13.20 2.14
CA GLU A 293 24.93 11.81 1.69
C GLU A 293 24.66 10.84 2.85
N ALA A 294 25.23 11.11 4.04
CA ALA A 294 24.94 10.37 5.26
C ALA A 294 23.51 10.60 5.78
N LEU A 295 22.86 11.71 5.43
CA LEU A 295 21.47 12.00 5.81
C LEU A 295 20.44 11.44 4.83
N LEU A 296 20.79 11.26 3.55
CA LEU A 296 19.95 10.74 2.46
C LEU A 296 19.68 9.23 2.57
N HIS A 297 19.28 8.80 3.77
CA HIS A 297 18.78 7.48 4.07
C HIS A 297 17.60 7.61 5.06
N LYS A 298 16.77 6.58 5.20
CA LYS A 298 15.64 6.56 6.15
C LYS A 298 14.68 7.75 5.95
N HIS A 299 14.03 7.78 4.78
CA HIS A 299 12.91 8.66 4.43
C HIS A 299 13.23 10.06 3.90
N LEU A 300 14.50 10.49 3.78
CA LEU A 300 14.85 11.70 3.04
C LEU A 300 15.20 11.34 1.59
N VAL A 301 14.54 11.97 0.63
CA VAL A 301 14.76 11.72 -0.82
C VAL A 301 15.55 12.81 -1.50
N ARG A 302 15.58 14.02 -0.91
CA ARG A 302 16.38 15.15 -1.38
C ARG A 302 16.58 16.18 -0.28
N LEU A 303 17.76 16.78 -0.26
CA LEU A 303 18.15 17.83 0.67
C LEU A 303 18.99 18.88 -0.06
N ARG A 304 18.50 20.11 -0.04
CA ARG A 304 19.21 21.32 -0.46
C ARG A 304 19.59 22.13 0.75
N VAL A 305 20.83 22.59 0.81
CA VAL A 305 21.39 23.37 1.91
C VAL A 305 21.93 24.68 1.36
N LEU A 306 21.46 25.78 1.95
CA LEU A 306 21.83 27.14 1.65
C LEU A 306 22.59 27.73 2.83
N ALA A 307 23.67 28.47 2.58
CA ALA A 307 24.34 29.28 3.58
C ALA A 307 23.48 30.50 3.98
N VAL A 308 23.92 31.25 4.99
CA VAL A 308 23.16 32.38 5.54
C VAL A 308 22.95 33.51 4.51
N ASP A 309 23.88 33.67 3.57
CA ASP A 309 23.82 34.63 2.46
C ASP A 309 22.96 34.15 1.28
N GLY A 310 22.39 32.94 1.37
CA GLY A 310 21.58 32.32 0.32
C GLY A 310 22.39 31.55 -0.73
N SER A 311 23.73 31.49 -0.62
CA SER A 311 24.55 30.70 -1.52
C SER A 311 24.28 29.20 -1.34
N LEU A 312 24.26 28.47 -2.45
CA LEU A 312 24.04 27.03 -2.45
C LEU A 312 25.32 26.30 -2.01
N LEU A 313 25.23 25.53 -0.93
CA LEU A 313 26.32 24.66 -0.48
C LEU A 313 26.20 23.27 -1.09
N VAL A 314 24.99 22.69 -1.09
CA VAL A 314 24.72 21.37 -1.66
C VAL A 314 23.24 21.23 -2.03
N ASP A 315 22.96 20.50 -3.11
CA ASP A 315 21.62 20.02 -3.50
C ASP A 315 21.78 18.60 -4.01
N ASP A 316 21.35 17.63 -3.22
CA ASP A 316 21.53 16.22 -3.53
C ASP A 316 20.25 15.41 -3.26
N GLY A 317 20.01 14.41 -4.11
CA GLY A 317 18.81 13.58 -4.13
C GLY A 317 18.12 13.46 -5.48
N GLY A 318 16.91 12.89 -5.48
CA GLY A 318 16.17 12.57 -6.71
C GLY A 318 15.77 13.79 -7.56
N PRO A 319 15.69 13.66 -8.91
CA PRO A 319 15.40 14.79 -9.79
C PRO A 319 13.96 15.29 -9.71
N TYR A 320 13.00 14.43 -9.34
CA TYR A 320 11.57 14.72 -9.32
C TYR A 320 10.99 14.44 -7.94
N VAL A 321 11.03 15.46 -7.10
CA VAL A 321 10.70 15.37 -5.69
C VAL A 321 9.56 16.34 -5.36
N LEU A 322 8.69 15.92 -4.45
CA LEU A 322 7.42 16.57 -4.15
C LEU A 322 7.49 17.27 -2.79
N ALA A 323 6.54 18.16 -2.48
CA ALA A 323 6.33 18.64 -1.11
C ALA A 323 7.62 19.18 -0.43
N PRO A 324 8.33 20.15 -1.05
CA PRO A 324 9.51 20.73 -0.43
C PRO A 324 9.14 21.43 0.89
N VAL A 325 9.92 21.18 1.94
CA VAL A 325 9.76 21.85 3.23
C VAL A 325 11.03 22.62 3.56
N THR A 326 10.87 23.90 3.85
CA THR A 326 11.97 24.80 4.21
C THR A 326 12.12 24.92 5.73
N ALA A 327 13.36 24.83 6.23
CA ALA A 327 13.65 25.04 7.64
C ALA A 327 14.97 25.80 7.84
N PRO A 328 15.11 26.62 8.90
CA PRO A 328 16.38 27.28 9.22
C PRO A 328 17.38 26.30 9.82
N LEU A 329 18.67 26.50 9.56
CA LEU A 329 19.76 25.87 10.31
C LEU A 329 20.29 26.86 11.34
N ARG A 330 20.42 26.40 12.59
CA ARG A 330 20.93 27.19 13.71
C ARG A 330 22.05 26.46 14.41
N LEU A 331 23.10 27.19 14.78
CA LEU A 331 24.18 26.71 15.64
C LEU A 331 24.29 27.68 16.81
N GLN A 332 24.17 27.16 18.04
CA GLN A 332 24.14 27.98 19.27
C GLN A 332 23.11 29.12 19.21
N GLY A 333 21.92 28.83 18.66
CA GLY A 333 20.84 29.82 18.50
C GLY A 333 20.99 30.78 17.32
N ARG A 334 22.18 30.93 16.74
CA ARG A 334 22.42 31.80 15.56
C ARG A 334 22.06 31.07 14.27
N ARG A 335 21.32 31.73 13.37
CA ARG A 335 21.05 31.20 12.02
C ARG A 335 22.36 31.17 11.23
N ILE A 336 22.71 30.00 10.70
CA ILE A 336 23.90 29.78 9.87
C ILE A 336 23.55 29.45 8.41
N GLY A 337 22.27 29.17 8.14
CA GLY A 337 21.79 28.82 6.80
C GLY A 337 20.33 28.40 6.82
N SER A 338 19.93 27.66 5.80
CA SER A 338 18.62 27.02 5.70
C SER A 338 18.71 25.76 4.86
N ILE A 339 17.72 24.90 5.02
CA ILE A 339 17.52 23.72 4.20
C ILE A 339 16.18 23.78 3.48
N VAL A 340 16.12 23.13 2.33
CA VAL A 340 14.89 22.66 1.71
C VAL A 340 15.02 21.15 1.61
N LEU A 341 14.10 20.41 2.22
CA LEU A 341 14.10 18.96 2.22
C LEU A 341 12.80 18.41 1.67
N SER A 342 12.81 17.15 1.27
CA SER A 342 11.59 16.40 1.04
C SER A 342 11.78 14.93 1.38
N ILE A 343 10.67 14.32 1.78
CA ILE A 343 10.59 12.92 2.20
C ILE A 343 9.88 12.01 1.20
N GLN A 344 9.33 12.57 0.11
CA GLN A 344 8.60 11.82 -0.91
C GLN A 344 9.00 12.26 -2.32
N ASP A 345 9.33 11.29 -3.15
CA ASP A 345 9.58 11.49 -4.57
C ASP A 345 8.34 11.16 -5.43
N ASP A 346 8.43 11.50 -6.71
CA ASP A 346 7.38 11.24 -7.68
C ASP A 346 7.04 9.75 -7.81
N GLU A 347 8.02 8.86 -7.65
CA GLU A 347 7.83 7.40 -7.67
C GLU A 347 7.09 6.92 -6.42
N GLY A 348 7.46 7.43 -5.25
CA GLY A 348 6.84 7.14 -3.96
C GLY A 348 5.36 7.49 -3.97
N TYR A 349 5.00 8.72 -4.36
CA TYR A 349 3.59 9.11 -4.50
C TYR A 349 2.85 8.23 -5.50
N LYS A 350 3.43 8.02 -6.70
CA LYS A 350 2.84 7.17 -7.75
C LYS A 350 2.52 5.77 -7.24
N ARG A 351 3.47 5.17 -6.52
CA ARG A 351 3.31 3.84 -5.91
C ARG A 351 2.27 3.86 -4.81
N LEU A 352 2.25 4.87 -3.94
CA LEU A 352 1.27 4.96 -2.84
C LEU A 352 -0.16 5.09 -3.35
N VAL A 353 -0.45 6.03 -4.25
CA VAL A 353 -1.81 6.18 -4.80
C VAL A 353 -2.23 4.96 -5.62
N GLY A 354 -1.30 4.35 -6.35
CA GLY A 354 -1.57 3.15 -7.15
C GLY A 354 -1.79 1.90 -6.32
N ARG A 355 -1.07 1.75 -5.20
CA ARG A 355 -1.10 0.56 -4.34
C ARG A 355 -2.15 0.64 -3.24
N LEU A 356 -2.33 1.79 -2.61
CA LEU A 356 -3.30 1.95 -1.52
C LEU A 356 -4.71 2.23 -2.05
N VAL A 357 -4.82 3.02 -3.12
CA VAL A 357 -6.11 3.57 -3.58
C VAL A 357 -6.51 3.05 -4.97
N GLY A 358 -5.56 2.61 -5.78
CA GLY A 358 -5.85 2.01 -7.09
C GLY A 358 -5.96 3.03 -8.22
N LEU A 359 -5.43 4.23 -7.96
CA LEU A 359 -5.46 5.34 -8.89
C LEU A 359 -4.23 5.30 -9.80
N LYS A 360 -4.30 6.05 -10.90
CA LYS A 360 -3.14 6.34 -11.74
C LYS A 360 -2.76 7.80 -11.54
N ALA A 361 -1.47 8.11 -11.58
CA ALA A 361 -0.97 9.48 -11.47
C ALA A 361 -0.14 9.87 -12.69
N LEU A 362 -0.36 11.09 -13.17
CA LEU A 362 0.47 11.78 -14.15
C LEU A 362 0.93 13.10 -13.54
N MET A 363 2.23 13.36 -13.54
CA MET A 363 2.78 14.55 -12.91
C MET A 363 3.37 15.48 -13.96
N TYR A 364 3.05 16.76 -13.85
CA TYR A 364 3.46 17.80 -14.78
C TYR A 364 4.19 18.90 -14.04
N MET A 365 5.42 19.17 -14.45
CA MET A 365 6.22 20.32 -14.01
C MET A 365 6.33 21.30 -15.16
N SER A 366 5.89 22.54 -14.96
CA SER A 366 5.89 23.57 -16.02
C SER A 366 5.25 23.08 -17.33
N GLY A 367 4.14 22.33 -17.21
CA GLY A 367 3.41 21.74 -18.34
C GLY A 367 4.04 20.49 -18.97
N ARG A 368 5.27 20.11 -18.59
CA ARG A 368 5.95 18.91 -19.09
C ARG A 368 5.62 17.69 -18.23
N LEU A 369 5.21 16.59 -18.86
CA LEU A 369 5.01 15.30 -18.19
C LEU A 369 6.36 14.77 -17.67
N VAL A 370 6.48 14.64 -16.35
CA VAL A 370 7.70 14.12 -15.67
C VAL A 370 7.51 12.73 -15.09
N LYS A 371 6.27 12.34 -14.76
CA LYS A 371 5.94 11.00 -14.27
C LYS A 371 4.65 10.48 -14.86
N ASN A 372 4.63 9.19 -15.22
CA ASN A 372 3.51 8.55 -15.91
C ASN A 372 3.21 7.15 -15.33
N SER A 373 1.94 6.91 -14.97
CA SER A 373 1.44 5.60 -14.52
C SER A 373 0.71 4.78 -15.59
N LEU A 374 0.50 5.35 -16.78
CA LEU A 374 -0.27 4.76 -17.89
C LEU A 374 0.60 4.02 -18.91
N GLY A 375 1.92 3.96 -18.70
CA GLY A 375 2.88 3.33 -19.61
C GLY A 375 3.22 4.24 -20.79
N PRO A 376 2.76 3.96 -22.03
CA PRO A 376 2.98 4.85 -23.17
C PRO A 376 2.48 6.28 -22.96
N ASN A 377 2.87 7.18 -23.86
CA ASN A 377 2.46 8.59 -23.82
C ASN A 377 0.93 8.71 -23.80
N PRO A 378 0.33 9.35 -22.77
CA PRO A 378 -1.11 9.49 -22.67
C PRO A 378 -1.70 10.55 -23.62
N GLY A 379 -0.87 11.37 -24.28
CA GLY A 379 -1.38 12.48 -25.08
C GLY A 379 -2.00 13.57 -24.21
N LYS A 380 -3.04 14.24 -24.71
CA LYS A 380 -3.69 15.35 -24.01
C LYS A 380 -4.70 14.83 -22.97
N VAL A 381 -4.28 14.84 -21.71
CA VAL A 381 -5.18 14.57 -20.56
C VAL A 381 -5.79 15.88 -20.07
N PRO A 382 -7.10 15.95 -19.79
CA PRO A 382 -7.71 17.16 -19.22
C PRO A 382 -7.25 17.38 -17.77
N SER A 383 -7.44 18.59 -17.23
CA SER A 383 -7.21 18.86 -15.80
C SER A 383 -8.28 18.25 -14.90
N SER A 384 -9.49 18.06 -15.42
CA SER A 384 -10.62 17.44 -14.73
C SER A 384 -11.62 16.86 -15.72
N GLY A 385 -12.49 15.97 -15.23
CA GLY A 385 -13.57 15.38 -16.03
C GLY A 385 -13.20 14.05 -16.68
N ASP A 386 -13.96 13.63 -17.69
CA ASP A 386 -13.80 12.31 -18.29
C ASP A 386 -12.58 12.21 -19.21
N TYR A 387 -11.94 11.05 -19.19
CA TYR A 387 -10.79 10.74 -20.02
C TYR A 387 -10.77 9.27 -20.40
N THR A 388 -10.63 8.98 -21.69
CA THR A 388 -10.53 7.61 -22.20
C THR A 388 -9.11 7.33 -22.65
N TYR A 389 -8.54 6.21 -22.21
CA TYR A 389 -7.22 5.79 -22.64
C TYR A 389 -7.16 4.27 -22.82
N ARG A 390 -6.82 3.85 -24.04
CA ARG A 390 -6.68 2.43 -24.43
C ARG A 390 -7.86 1.55 -24.00
N GLY A 391 -9.08 2.05 -24.21
CA GLY A 391 -10.32 1.35 -23.89
C GLY A 391 -10.73 1.37 -22.41
N SER A 392 -9.96 2.06 -21.55
CA SER A 392 -10.32 2.29 -20.15
C SER A 392 -10.84 3.71 -19.95
N ASN A 393 -11.93 3.84 -19.18
CA ASN A 393 -12.53 5.11 -18.83
C ASN A 393 -12.00 5.57 -17.47
N TYR A 394 -11.68 6.85 -17.38
CA TYR A 394 -11.19 7.49 -16.18
C TYR A 394 -11.98 8.76 -15.89
N ARG A 395 -12.17 9.03 -14.61
CA ARG A 395 -12.46 10.37 -14.11
C ARG A 395 -11.16 11.01 -13.66
N VAL A 396 -10.85 12.19 -14.18
CA VAL A 396 -9.63 12.95 -13.87
C VAL A 396 -9.94 14.02 -12.84
N PHE A 397 -9.02 14.17 -11.89
CA PHE A 397 -8.94 15.30 -10.97
C PHE A 397 -7.49 15.78 -10.90
N THR A 398 -7.26 17.07 -10.61
CA THR A 398 -5.91 17.62 -10.44
C THR A 398 -5.64 17.97 -8.99
N VAL A 399 -4.61 17.35 -8.41
CA VAL A 399 -4.01 17.81 -7.16
C VAL A 399 -2.97 18.88 -7.52
N HIS A 400 -3.13 20.07 -6.95
CA HIS A 400 -2.15 21.14 -7.03
C HIS A 400 -1.11 20.92 -5.94
N ALA A 401 0.14 20.79 -6.36
CA ALA A 401 1.27 20.45 -5.52
C ALA A 401 2.44 21.40 -5.81
N GLU A 402 3.52 21.24 -5.05
CA GLU A 402 4.75 21.99 -5.23
C GLU A 402 5.89 21.05 -5.64
N ALA A 403 6.64 21.48 -6.65
CA ALA A 403 7.83 20.79 -7.10
C ALA A 403 9.03 21.23 -6.26
N PHE A 404 9.94 20.31 -5.98
CA PHE A 404 11.24 20.68 -5.41
C PHE A 404 12.10 21.44 -6.44
N PRO A 405 12.84 22.49 -6.03
CA PRO A 405 12.88 23.11 -4.70
C PRO A 405 11.72 24.09 -4.45
N SER A 406 11.08 24.55 -5.51
CA SER A 406 9.90 25.41 -5.51
C SER A 406 9.20 25.37 -6.88
N GLY A 407 7.96 25.89 -6.91
CA GLY A 407 7.21 26.11 -8.15
C GLY A 407 6.09 25.09 -8.37
N PRO A 408 5.21 25.33 -9.36
CA PRO A 408 3.97 24.57 -9.48
C PRO A 408 4.22 23.15 -10.01
N LEU A 409 3.62 22.19 -9.33
CA LEU A 409 3.42 20.83 -9.80
C LEU A 409 1.93 20.55 -9.95
N SER A 410 1.54 19.96 -11.07
CA SER A 410 0.18 19.44 -11.25
C SER A 410 0.19 17.93 -11.30
N ILE A 411 -0.56 17.28 -10.42
CA ILE A 411 -0.74 15.83 -10.41
C ILE A 411 -2.14 15.54 -10.93
N ARG A 412 -2.26 15.03 -12.15
CA ARG A 412 -3.51 14.48 -12.67
C ARG A 412 -3.68 13.08 -12.13
N VAL A 413 -4.69 12.92 -11.28
CA VAL A 413 -5.10 11.65 -10.70
C VAL A 413 -6.23 11.10 -11.55
N LEU A 414 -6.09 9.86 -11.99
CA LEU A 414 -7.05 9.16 -12.83
C LEU A 414 -7.69 8.03 -12.03
N ILE A 415 -9.00 8.15 -11.89
CA ILE A 415 -9.87 7.22 -11.17
C ILE A 415 -10.50 6.29 -12.20
N PRO A 416 -10.22 4.99 -12.17
CA PRO A 416 -10.85 4.06 -13.11
C PRO A 416 -12.36 4.01 -12.86
N ILE A 417 -13.15 4.09 -13.94
CA ILE A 417 -14.61 4.01 -13.87
C ILE A 417 -15.07 2.74 -14.63
N PRO A 418 -15.81 1.82 -13.98
CA PRO A 418 -16.21 1.85 -12.57
C PRO A 418 -15.03 1.61 -11.62
N TYR A 419 -15.06 2.27 -10.46
CA TYR A 419 -14.10 2.03 -9.39
C TYR A 419 -14.48 0.73 -8.67
N ARG A 420 -13.56 -0.23 -8.63
CA ARG A 420 -13.82 -1.59 -8.13
C ARG A 420 -13.09 -1.89 -6.84
#